data_AF-A0A1R1I2P4-F1
#
_entry.id   AF-A0A1R1I2P4-F1
#
_cell.length_a   1.000
_cell.length_b   1.000
_cell.length_c   1.000
_cell.angle_alpha   90.00
_cell.angle_beta   90.00
_cell.angle_gamma   90.00
#
_symmetry.space_group_name_H-M   'P 1'
#
loop_
_entity.id
_entity.type
_entity.pdbx_description
1 polymer ?
#
loop_
_entity_poly.entity_id
_entity_poly.type
_entity_poly.pdbx_seq_one_letter_code
_entity_poly.pdbx_strand_id
1 'polypeptide(L)'
;MRFSLSCVFLFSVLLAGCGSPLPRGTAERGTITQAPRAVSGHATEVVMYAMSLIDTGYRFGGKNPEAGLDCSGMVSYIFDQAAGLKVQGSAAEIARRGRPIGRHELRPGDLVFFNTMNRPFSHVGIYIGNDRFVHAPSTNGRVRIEQMGSRYFAQRYEAARTLLD
;
A
#
# COMPACT_ATOMS: atom_id res chain seq x y z
N MET A 1 -43.40 73.30 -28.25
CA MET A 1 -44.80 72.92 -27.95
C MET A 1 -44.79 71.81 -26.90
N ARG A 2 -45.62 71.92 -25.85
CA ARG A 2 -45.93 70.96 -24.75
C ARG A 2 -44.91 70.94 -23.59
N PHE A 3 -45.19 71.53 -22.40
CA PHE A 3 -46.04 71.07 -21.26
C PHE A 3 -45.72 69.62 -20.86
N SER A 4 -45.55 69.17 -19.60
CA SER A 4 -45.95 69.61 -18.25
C SER A 4 -45.05 68.84 -17.25
N LEU A 5 -44.66 69.40 -16.10
CA LEU A 5 -45.33 69.31 -14.79
C LEU A 5 -45.41 67.90 -14.16
N SER A 6 -44.68 67.72 -13.05
CA SER A 6 -45.09 67.06 -11.78
C SER A 6 -43.96 66.21 -11.18
N CYS A 7 -43.45 66.51 -9.98
CA CYS A 7 -44.04 66.36 -8.64
C CYS A 7 -43.94 64.92 -8.07
N VAL A 8 -43.20 64.83 -6.95
CA VAL A 8 -43.35 63.91 -5.80
C VAL A 8 -42.95 62.43 -5.99
N PHE A 9 -41.94 61.95 -5.25
CA PHE A 9 -42.11 61.21 -3.99
C PHE A 9 -40.78 60.64 -3.47
N LEU A 10 -40.45 60.98 -2.23
CA LEU A 10 -39.52 60.28 -1.36
C LEU A 10 -39.89 58.80 -1.29
N PHE A 11 -38.90 57.91 -1.34
CA PHE A 11 -38.96 56.67 -0.56
C PHE A 11 -37.56 56.26 -0.10
N SER A 12 -37.28 56.58 1.16
CA SER A 12 -36.17 56.05 1.95
C SER A 12 -36.48 54.60 2.30
N VAL A 13 -35.64 53.64 1.92
CA VAL A 13 -35.62 52.31 2.56
C VAL A 13 -34.17 51.92 2.83
N LEU A 14 -33.74 52.21 4.05
CA LEU A 14 -32.59 51.59 4.70
C LEU A 14 -33.01 50.19 5.14
N LEU A 15 -32.52 49.15 4.46
CA LEU A 15 -32.61 47.78 4.96
C LEU A 15 -31.37 47.50 5.82
N ALA A 16 -31.53 47.74 7.11
CA ALA A 16 -30.71 47.15 8.16
C ALA A 16 -31.17 45.70 8.37
N GLY A 17 -30.36 44.73 7.94
CA GLY A 17 -30.57 43.31 8.21
C GLY A 17 -29.60 42.82 9.29
N CYS A 18 -30.12 42.59 10.50
CA CYS A 18 -29.38 42.09 11.66
C CYS A 18 -28.87 40.66 11.47
N GLY A 19 -27.61 40.43 11.84
CA GLY A 19 -27.02 39.09 11.94
C GLY A 19 -27.64 38.26 13.06
N SER A 20 -27.76 36.96 12.82
CA SER A 20 -28.10 35.95 13.82
C SER A 20 -26.90 35.01 14.02
N PRO A 21 -26.43 34.76 15.26
CA PRO A 21 -25.35 33.80 15.48
C PRO A 21 -25.83 32.33 15.47
N LEU A 22 -24.87 31.49 15.12
CA LEU A 22 -24.86 30.06 14.74
C LEU A 22 -25.68 29.08 15.58
N PRO A 23 -26.21 28.00 14.97
CA PRO A 23 -26.28 26.70 15.62
C PRO A 23 -24.86 26.10 15.67
N ARG A 24 -24.33 25.93 16.88
CA ARG A 24 -23.11 25.16 17.13
C ARG A 24 -23.46 23.69 16.89
N GLY A 25 -23.25 23.24 15.65
CA GLY A 25 -23.45 21.86 15.23
C GLY A 25 -22.59 20.93 16.10
N THR A 26 -23.28 20.06 16.82
CA THR A 26 -22.75 18.90 17.53
C THR A 26 -21.70 18.18 16.70
N ALA A 27 -20.58 17.84 17.35
CA ALA A 27 -19.55 16.96 16.82
C ALA A 27 -20.18 15.61 16.43
N GLU A 28 -20.55 15.47 15.15
CA GLU A 28 -20.82 14.18 14.57
C GLU A 28 -19.49 13.47 14.33
N ARG A 29 -19.30 12.42 15.13
CA ARG A 29 -18.35 11.35 14.91
C ARG A 29 -18.79 10.58 13.65
N GLY A 30 -18.59 11.20 12.49
CA GLY A 30 -18.83 10.63 11.17
C GLY A 30 -17.52 10.16 10.56
N THR A 31 -17.43 8.85 10.34
CA THR A 31 -16.48 8.09 9.52
C THR A 31 -15.52 8.94 8.70
N ILE A 32 -14.26 9.02 9.14
CA ILE A 32 -13.17 9.53 8.33
C ILE A 32 -13.07 8.59 7.12
N THR A 33 -13.59 9.02 5.97
CA THR A 33 -13.16 8.46 4.69
C THR A 33 -11.68 8.79 4.60
N GLN A 34 -10.84 7.85 5.04
CA GLN A 34 -9.41 8.02 4.98
C GLN A 34 -9.06 8.05 3.50
N ALA A 35 -8.72 9.25 2.98
CA ALA A 35 -8.13 9.38 1.67
C ALA A 35 -7.00 8.34 1.57
N PRO A 36 -6.84 7.64 0.43
CA PRO A 36 -5.85 6.58 0.29
C PRO A 36 -4.51 7.10 0.81
N ARG A 37 -4.03 6.52 1.91
CA ARG A 37 -2.76 6.94 2.55
C ARG A 37 -1.68 6.89 1.48
N ALA A 38 -1.06 8.04 1.22
CA ALA A 38 0.05 8.14 0.27
C ALA A 38 1.06 7.02 0.55
N VAL A 39 1.48 6.33 -0.51
CA VAL A 39 2.50 5.29 -0.44
C VAL A 39 3.76 5.94 0.13
N SER A 40 4.35 5.34 1.18
CA SER A 40 5.56 5.90 1.79
C SER A 40 6.72 5.85 0.78
N GLY A 41 7.70 6.75 0.90
CA GLY A 41 8.87 6.74 0.01
C GLY A 41 9.56 5.37 -0.04
N HIS A 42 9.70 4.73 1.13
CA HIS A 42 10.26 3.38 1.25
C HIS A 42 9.43 2.31 0.52
N ALA A 43 8.10 2.38 0.56
CA ALA A 43 7.25 1.43 -0.15
C ALA A 43 7.45 1.52 -1.67
N THR A 44 7.61 2.73 -2.22
CA THR A 44 7.94 2.92 -3.63
C THR A 44 9.30 2.31 -3.97
N GLU A 45 10.33 2.59 -3.17
CA GLU A 45 11.68 2.02 -3.39
C GLU A 45 11.68 0.49 -3.31
N VAL A 46 10.98 -0.10 -2.34
CA VAL A 46 10.85 -1.56 -2.20
C VAL A 46 10.28 -2.19 -3.47
N VAL A 47 9.26 -1.57 -4.05
CA VAL A 47 8.66 -2.05 -5.32
C VAL A 47 9.64 -1.88 -6.48
N MET A 48 10.34 -0.74 -6.57
CA MET A 48 11.31 -0.50 -7.65
C MET A 48 12.45 -1.53 -7.63
N TYR A 49 13.01 -1.81 -6.45
CA TYR A 49 14.01 -2.87 -6.27
C TYR A 49 13.45 -4.27 -6.55
N ALA A 50 12.20 -4.56 -6.16
CA ALA A 50 11.58 -5.84 -6.51
C ALA A 50 11.49 -6.02 -8.03
N MET A 51 11.11 -4.96 -8.75
CA MET A 51 11.01 -4.97 -10.20
C MET A 51 12.38 -5.06 -10.88
N SER A 52 13.42 -4.44 -10.34
CA SER A 52 14.78 -4.50 -10.91
C SER A 52 15.41 -5.89 -10.80
N LEU A 53 14.88 -6.75 -9.93
CA LEU A 53 15.40 -8.10 -9.71
C LEU A 53 14.73 -9.16 -10.58
N ILE A 54 13.74 -8.79 -11.41
CA ILE A 54 13.11 -9.72 -12.35
C ILE A 54 14.17 -10.43 -13.20
N ASP A 55 13.94 -11.71 -13.48
CA ASP A 55 14.86 -12.63 -14.14
C ASP A 55 16.13 -13.03 -13.38
N THR A 56 16.34 -12.52 -12.15
CA THR A 56 17.41 -13.02 -11.27
C THR A 56 17.20 -14.50 -10.94
N GLY A 57 18.26 -15.30 -11.04
CA GLY A 57 18.19 -16.74 -10.79
C GLY A 57 17.86 -17.10 -9.33
N TYR A 58 17.07 -18.16 -9.15
CA TYR A 58 16.83 -18.71 -7.82
C TYR A 58 18.04 -19.50 -7.30
N ARG A 59 18.38 -19.29 -6.02
CA ARG A 59 19.31 -20.15 -5.28
C ARG A 59 18.83 -20.32 -3.85
N PHE A 60 18.65 -21.57 -3.40
CA PHE A 60 18.26 -21.85 -2.02
C PHE A 60 19.29 -21.29 -1.02
N GLY A 61 18.84 -20.55 -0.02
CA GLY A 61 19.71 -19.82 0.92
C GLY A 61 20.37 -18.56 0.33
N GLY A 62 20.10 -18.23 -0.94
CA GLY A 62 20.71 -17.14 -1.67
C GLY A 62 20.21 -15.77 -1.19
N LYS A 63 21.13 -14.81 -1.02
CA LYS A 63 20.87 -13.47 -0.45
C LYS A 63 21.47 -12.32 -1.25
N ASN A 64 22.08 -12.60 -2.40
CA ASN A 64 22.60 -11.57 -3.29
C ASN A 64 22.20 -11.88 -4.75
N PRO A 65 21.89 -10.88 -5.57
CA PRO A 65 21.43 -11.10 -6.94
C PRO A 65 22.45 -11.82 -7.83
N GLU A 66 23.73 -11.54 -7.67
CA GLU A 66 24.80 -12.05 -8.53
C GLU A 66 24.98 -13.57 -8.40
N ALA A 67 24.83 -14.11 -7.18
CA ALA A 67 24.95 -15.53 -6.89
C ALA A 67 23.58 -16.24 -6.84
N GLY A 68 22.48 -15.50 -6.95
CA GLY A 68 21.10 -15.96 -6.90
C GLY A 68 20.39 -15.74 -5.56
N LEU A 69 19.06 -15.68 -5.60
CA LEU A 69 18.19 -15.34 -4.48
C LEU A 69 17.25 -16.49 -4.11
N ASP A 70 16.97 -16.69 -2.82
CA ASP A 70 15.74 -17.37 -2.39
C ASP A 70 14.64 -16.36 -2.04
N CYS A 71 13.43 -16.83 -1.72
CA CYS A 71 12.30 -15.95 -1.42
C CYS A 71 12.58 -14.99 -0.25
N SER A 72 13.16 -15.48 0.84
CA SER A 72 13.50 -14.68 2.03
C SER A 72 14.74 -13.81 1.83
N GLY A 73 15.73 -14.28 1.07
CA GLY A 73 16.94 -13.54 0.74
C GLY A 73 16.67 -12.41 -0.25
N MET A 74 15.74 -12.59 -1.18
CA MET A 74 15.22 -11.51 -2.03
C MET A 74 14.59 -10.40 -1.18
N VAL A 75 13.70 -10.75 -0.24
CA VAL A 75 13.10 -9.77 0.69
C VAL A 75 14.18 -9.09 1.52
N SER A 76 15.13 -9.86 2.06
CA SER A 76 16.23 -9.32 2.88
C SER A 76 17.08 -8.31 2.11
N TYR A 77 17.46 -8.65 0.87
CA TYR A 77 18.22 -7.77 -0.01
C TYR A 77 17.44 -6.49 -0.32
N ILE A 78 16.17 -6.60 -0.76
CA ILE A 78 15.35 -5.44 -1.15
C ILE A 78 15.16 -4.48 0.01
N PHE A 79 14.79 -4.98 1.20
CA PHE A 79 14.55 -4.11 2.36
C PHE A 79 15.83 -3.44 2.86
N ASP A 80 16.99 -4.10 2.72
CA ASP A 80 18.28 -3.48 3.02
C ASP A 80 18.58 -2.33 2.07
N GLN A 81 18.38 -2.52 0.76
CA GLN A 81 18.69 -1.51 -0.25
C GLN A 81 17.67 -0.35 -0.24
N ALA A 82 16.37 -0.65 -0.13
CA ALA A 82 15.29 0.33 -0.28
C ALA A 82 14.99 1.13 0.99
N ALA A 83 15.21 0.53 2.17
CA ALA A 83 14.79 1.10 3.45
C ALA A 83 15.87 1.05 4.54
N GLY A 84 17.06 0.51 4.25
CA GLY A 84 18.11 0.31 5.26
C GLY A 84 17.71 -0.68 6.36
N LEU A 85 16.66 -1.47 6.15
CA LEU A 85 16.11 -2.39 7.14
C LEU A 85 16.80 -3.74 7.04
N LYS A 86 17.53 -4.11 8.10
CA LYS A 86 18.22 -5.40 8.20
C LYS A 86 17.24 -6.54 8.49
N VAL A 87 16.56 -7.01 7.46
CA VAL A 87 15.70 -8.19 7.50
C VAL A 87 16.56 -9.44 7.34
N GLN A 88 16.36 -10.43 8.22
CA GLN A 88 17.12 -11.68 8.20
C GLN A 88 16.24 -12.85 8.63
N GLY A 89 16.63 -14.04 8.19
CA GLY A 89 15.98 -15.30 8.53
C GLY A 89 15.13 -15.85 7.39
N SER A 90 14.49 -16.97 7.67
CA SER A 90 13.51 -17.65 6.82
C SER A 90 12.23 -16.83 6.63
N ALA A 91 11.43 -17.18 5.63
CA ALA A 91 10.10 -16.59 5.43
C ALA A 91 9.22 -16.65 6.70
N ALA A 92 9.27 -17.75 7.46
CA ALA A 92 8.56 -17.87 8.72
C ALA A 92 9.07 -16.93 9.82
N GLU A 93 10.38 -16.68 9.89
CA GLU A 93 10.98 -15.70 10.82
C GLU A 93 10.59 -14.27 10.45
N ILE A 94 10.62 -13.94 9.15
CA ILE A 94 10.18 -12.64 8.65
C ILE A 94 8.68 -12.43 8.97
N ALA A 95 7.85 -13.46 8.77
CA ALA A 95 6.43 -13.41 9.10
C ALA A 95 6.15 -13.09 10.58
N ARG A 96 6.98 -13.62 11.50
CA ARG A 96 6.86 -13.37 12.95
C ARG A 96 7.28 -11.95 13.34
N ARG A 97 8.23 -11.35 12.62
CA ARG A 97 8.72 -9.98 12.90
C ARG A 97 7.80 -8.90 12.31
N GLY A 98 7.14 -9.19 11.19
CA GLY A 98 6.26 -8.24 10.53
C GLY A 98 4.94 -8.01 11.28
N ARG A 99 4.45 -6.78 11.22
CA ARG A 99 3.14 -6.41 11.75
C ARG A 99 2.04 -7.06 10.91
N PRO A 100 1.06 -7.79 11.51
CA PRO A 100 -0.07 -8.35 10.76
C PRO A 100 -0.90 -7.24 10.11
N ILE A 101 -1.31 -7.48 8.86
CA ILE A 101 -2.29 -6.66 8.15
C ILE A 101 -3.32 -7.57 7.45
N GLY A 102 -4.55 -7.08 7.30
CA GLY A 102 -5.58 -7.77 6.54
C GLY A 102 -5.27 -7.77 5.04
N ARG A 103 -5.76 -8.79 4.30
CA ARG A 103 -5.59 -8.85 2.83
C ARG A 103 -6.16 -7.61 2.12
N HIS A 104 -7.24 -7.04 2.65
CA HIS A 104 -7.87 -5.83 2.12
C HIS A 104 -7.09 -4.54 2.41
N GLU A 105 -6.10 -4.61 3.31
CA GLU A 105 -5.22 -3.50 3.68
C GLU A 105 -3.89 -3.54 2.92
N LEU A 106 -3.68 -4.52 2.04
CA LEU A 106 -2.44 -4.68 1.28
C LEU A 106 -2.10 -3.43 0.47
N ARG A 107 -0.89 -2.94 0.67
CA ARG A 107 -0.30 -1.81 -0.04
C ARG A 107 1.01 -2.25 -0.70
N PRO A 108 1.38 -1.67 -1.85
CA PRO A 108 2.66 -1.96 -2.48
C PRO A 108 3.82 -1.85 -1.48
N GLY A 109 4.72 -2.82 -1.48
CA GLY A 109 5.81 -2.95 -0.51
C GLY A 109 5.51 -3.88 0.67
N ASP A 110 4.25 -4.26 0.90
CA ASP A 110 3.89 -5.25 1.91
C ASP A 110 4.33 -6.66 1.50
N LEU A 111 4.42 -7.55 2.50
CA LEU A 111 4.82 -8.94 2.32
C LEU A 111 3.61 -9.86 2.31
N VAL A 112 3.55 -10.76 1.34
CA VAL A 112 2.54 -11.82 1.24
C VAL A 112 3.19 -13.18 1.44
N PHE A 113 2.55 -14.02 2.26
CA PHE A 113 3.09 -15.31 2.67
C PHE A 113 2.21 -16.46 2.21
N PHE A 114 2.87 -17.56 1.83
CA PHE A 114 2.20 -18.73 1.29
C PHE A 114 2.78 -20.05 1.82
N ASN A 115 1.93 -21.09 1.83
CA ASN A 115 2.31 -22.46 2.06
C ASN A 115 2.61 -23.20 0.74
N THR A 116 3.84 -23.13 0.25
CA THR A 116 4.26 -23.81 -0.99
C THR A 116 5.03 -25.11 -0.75
N MET A 117 5.48 -25.35 0.49
CA MET A 117 6.28 -26.53 0.87
C MET A 117 5.62 -27.35 1.98
N ASN A 118 4.29 -27.36 2.03
CA ASN A 118 3.48 -28.08 3.02
C ASN A 118 3.88 -27.79 4.49
N ARG A 119 4.31 -26.55 4.76
CA ARG A 119 4.59 -26.02 6.10
C ARG A 119 4.25 -24.54 6.15
N PRO A 120 3.82 -24.02 7.32
CA PRO A 120 3.43 -22.62 7.44
C PRO A 120 4.55 -21.65 7.08
N PHE A 121 4.18 -20.56 6.39
CA PHE A 121 5.06 -19.48 5.97
C PHE A 121 6.29 -20.00 5.22
N SER A 122 6.11 -20.99 4.34
CA SER A 122 7.20 -21.57 3.56
C SER A 122 7.68 -20.67 2.43
N HIS A 123 6.87 -19.70 2.01
CA HIS A 123 7.17 -18.80 0.91
C HIS A 123 6.79 -17.37 1.26
N VAL A 124 7.54 -16.41 0.72
CA VAL A 124 7.25 -14.98 0.83
C VAL A 124 7.42 -14.29 -0.53
N GLY A 125 6.63 -13.26 -0.77
CA GLY A 125 6.77 -12.35 -1.90
C GLY A 125 6.45 -10.92 -1.49
N ILE A 126 6.83 -9.96 -2.35
CA ILE A 126 6.56 -8.53 -2.16
C ILE A 126 5.35 -8.16 -2.99
N TYR A 127 4.30 -7.66 -2.34
CA TYR A 127 3.11 -7.17 -3.00
C TYR A 127 3.41 -5.89 -3.78
N ILE A 128 2.97 -5.83 -5.03
CA ILE A 128 3.22 -4.70 -5.94
C ILE A 128 1.92 -4.01 -6.39
N GLY A 129 0.81 -4.32 -5.74
CA GLY A 129 -0.52 -3.81 -6.10
C GLY A 129 -1.26 -4.71 -7.09
N ASN A 130 -2.56 -4.43 -7.25
CA ASN A 130 -3.44 -5.13 -8.21
C ASN A 130 -3.43 -6.66 -8.09
N ASP A 131 -3.44 -7.20 -6.87
CA ASP A 131 -3.42 -8.64 -6.59
C ASP A 131 -2.16 -9.35 -7.15
N ARG A 132 -1.07 -8.61 -7.38
CA ARG A 132 0.21 -9.12 -7.89
C ARG A 132 1.33 -9.00 -6.87
N PHE A 133 2.29 -9.91 -6.98
CA PHE A 133 3.48 -9.91 -6.15
C PHE A 133 4.71 -10.39 -6.91
N VAL A 134 5.88 -9.91 -6.49
CA VAL A 134 7.19 -10.38 -6.99
C VAL A 134 7.73 -11.43 -6.02
N HIS A 135 8.31 -12.50 -6.55
CA HIS A 135 8.93 -13.54 -5.74
C HIS A 135 10.04 -14.31 -6.46
N ALA A 136 10.98 -14.85 -5.70
CA ALA A 136 11.91 -15.90 -6.13
C ALA A 136 11.28 -17.27 -5.87
N PRO A 137 10.82 -18.02 -6.90
CA PRO A 137 9.85 -19.11 -6.76
C PRO A 137 10.43 -20.41 -6.16
N SER A 138 11.49 -20.96 -6.77
CA SER A 138 12.06 -22.27 -6.44
C SER A 138 13.27 -22.55 -7.33
N THR A 139 13.99 -23.65 -7.06
CA THR A 139 15.11 -24.16 -7.87
C THR A 139 14.76 -24.20 -9.36
N ASN A 140 15.72 -23.78 -10.20
CA ASN A 140 15.58 -23.61 -11.66
C ASN A 140 14.61 -22.50 -12.10
N GLY A 141 13.96 -21.81 -11.17
CA GLY A 141 13.16 -20.63 -11.43
C GLY A 141 13.98 -19.34 -11.42
N ARG A 142 13.29 -18.26 -11.74
CA ARG A 142 13.80 -16.88 -11.69
C ARG A 142 12.79 -15.99 -10.98
N VAL A 143 13.27 -14.88 -10.43
CA VAL A 143 12.41 -13.84 -9.86
C VAL A 143 11.41 -13.37 -10.91
N ARG A 144 10.12 -13.38 -10.56
CA ARG A 144 9.03 -13.04 -11.49
C ARG A 144 7.83 -12.48 -10.75
N ILE A 145 6.88 -11.98 -11.54
CA ILE A 145 5.57 -11.53 -11.05
C ILE A 145 4.58 -12.68 -11.16
N GLU A 146 3.77 -12.87 -10.12
CA GLU A 146 2.64 -13.79 -10.11
C GLU A 146 1.39 -13.08 -9.61
N GLN A 147 0.22 -13.68 -9.91
CA GLN A 147 -1.07 -13.22 -9.38
C GLN A 147 -1.45 -14.04 -8.15
N MET A 148 -1.84 -13.36 -7.07
CA MET A 148 -2.29 -14.00 -5.84
C MET A 148 -3.59 -14.79 -6.09
N GLY A 149 -4.47 -14.29 -6.94
CA GLY A 149 -5.71 -14.94 -7.36
C GLY A 149 -5.55 -16.15 -8.27
N SER A 150 -4.33 -16.47 -8.75
CA SER A 150 -4.11 -17.71 -9.49
C SER A 150 -4.43 -18.92 -8.61
N ARG A 151 -4.99 -19.99 -9.20
CA ARG A 151 -5.44 -21.18 -8.44
C ARG A 151 -4.37 -21.70 -7.47
N TYR A 152 -3.12 -21.72 -7.89
CA TYR A 152 -2.00 -22.19 -7.08
C TYR A 152 -1.77 -21.32 -5.83
N PHE A 153 -1.66 -19.99 -6.00
CA PHE A 153 -1.38 -19.08 -4.89
C PHE A 153 -2.60 -18.78 -4.03
N ALA A 154 -3.79 -18.72 -4.61
CA ALA A 154 -5.03 -18.48 -3.88
C ALA A 154 -5.29 -19.57 -2.82
N GLN A 155 -5.02 -20.83 -3.16
CA GLN A 155 -5.15 -21.97 -2.24
C GLN A 155 -4.07 -22.02 -1.15
N ARG A 156 -2.98 -21.26 -1.32
CA ARG A 156 -1.80 -21.33 -0.46
C ARG A 156 -1.56 -20.05 0.33
N TYR A 157 -2.35 -19.02 0.12
CA TYR A 157 -2.21 -17.75 0.85
C TYR A 157 -2.47 -17.96 2.33
N GLU A 158 -1.57 -17.45 3.18
CA GLU A 158 -1.65 -17.62 4.63
C GLU A 158 -1.82 -16.29 5.36
N ALA A 159 -1.02 -15.28 5.00
CA ALA A 159 -1.04 -13.99 5.69
C ALA A 159 -0.41 -12.88 4.85
N ALA A 160 -0.69 -11.64 5.27
CA ALA A 160 0.05 -10.46 4.87
C ALA A 160 0.72 -9.84 6.10
N ARG A 161 1.91 -9.28 5.90
CA ARG A 161 2.66 -8.53 6.91
C ARG A 161 3.22 -7.25 6.31
N THR A 162 3.42 -6.26 7.15
CA THR A 162 4.17 -5.07 6.79
C THR A 162 5.38 -4.90 7.71
N LEU A 163 6.48 -4.44 7.13
CA LEU A 163 7.70 -4.01 7.82
C LEU A 163 7.91 -2.49 7.72
N LEU A 164 6.96 -1.81 7.07
CA LEU A 164 6.98 -0.36 6.85
C LEU A 164 5.98 0.30 7.81
N ASP A 165 6.29 1.53 8.20
CA ASP A 165 5.43 2.35 9.07
C ASP A 165 4.34 3.11 8.30
#